data_AF-A0A2V8DA26-F1
#
_entry.id   AF-A0A2V8DA26-F1
#
_cell.length_a   1.000
_cell.length_b   1.000
_cell.length_c   1.000
_cell.angle_alpha   90.00
_cell.angle_beta   90.00
_cell.angle_gamma   90.00
#
_symmetry.space_group_name_H-M   'P 1'
#
loop_
_entity.id
_entity.type
_entity.pdbx_description
1 polymer ?
#
loop_
_entity_poly.entity_id
_entity_poly.type
_entity_poly.pdbx_seq_one_letter_code
_entity_poly.pdbx_strand_id
1 'polypeptide(L)'
;MTVPTLDLESFTIKSWNDLLAEGAVVRRRVTSGEVATALANAGAAGVKLDWPLGTGDDLYIEFMTALVTPPAIGGNLLGLLKFEDYKRQLPSGAQAIFVASNGPYDFLGTKYFRDSEGNRFDRLRVIQDGKTFGFVQNDYSYATPIQGQQVTGLFALPANSGFDPLKPWRLEILINSAGGPPLTVAFGLDYKVPDAHVLQVPDPHVLMPQPPPQPQPQPQLQPQPEPEPEPELLPPVAAWVEAWSDGRVNIAILAALLSVLTLIFIFQATLARNRLAHRLVRTGFLLVVLVWLGWTVGVQLSIINVMNYVRAPFTRFDIGFYLAEPLMVIVAGYTLVSVVLIGRGVFCGWLCPFGALQELLGQLSRALRVPQWNPPVALEKRLWMGKYIAAAAVLALEMTQIDSAGATLEIEPFKTAITTKFTRAWPYVLYAGALLAIGLFSERAYCRFLCPLGGVLAFLDRLHLLNLLKRRPECGSSCHLCERACPVRAIEPTGKIVTAECFQCLDCQVEYYDEKRCPPLVRATK
;
A
#
# COMPACT_ATOMS: atom_id res chain seq x y z
N MET A 1 -14.64 10.02 44.23
CA MET A 1 -13.23 9.55 44.15
C MET A 1 -12.70 9.96 42.77
N THR A 2 -11.40 10.15 42.55
CA THR A 2 -10.86 10.38 41.20
C THR A 2 -10.29 9.08 40.66
N VAL A 3 -10.49 8.78 39.38
CA VAL A 3 -9.93 7.61 38.71
C VAL A 3 -8.74 8.09 37.87
N PRO A 4 -7.54 7.48 38.01
CA PRO A 4 -6.40 7.79 37.17
C PRO A 4 -6.67 7.31 35.73
N THR A 5 -6.43 8.17 34.75
CA THR A 5 -6.54 7.85 33.31
C THR A 5 -5.34 8.40 32.56
N LEU A 6 -5.00 7.81 31.41
CA LEU A 6 -3.96 8.37 30.55
C LEU A 6 -4.39 9.74 30.00
N ASP A 7 -3.44 10.65 29.88
CA ASP A 7 -3.61 11.86 29.10
C ASP A 7 -3.54 11.52 27.59
N LEU A 8 -4.68 11.64 26.92
CA LEU A 8 -4.83 11.31 25.50
C LEU A 8 -5.00 12.55 24.61
N GLU A 9 -4.93 13.75 25.19
CA GLU A 9 -5.27 15.01 24.54
C GLU A 9 -4.10 15.99 24.55
N SER A 10 -3.33 16.06 25.64
CA SER A 10 -2.23 17.01 25.76
C SER A 10 -1.04 16.62 24.89
N PHE A 11 -0.54 17.60 24.12
CA PHE A 11 0.67 17.46 23.33
C PHE A 11 1.61 18.65 23.57
N THR A 12 2.87 18.34 23.89
CA THR A 12 3.96 19.31 23.98
C THR A 12 5.17 18.76 23.24
N ILE A 13 5.86 19.60 22.47
CA ILE A 13 7.07 19.19 21.75
C ILE A 13 8.20 19.01 22.78
N LYS A 14 8.86 17.85 22.76
CA LYS A 14 9.96 17.51 23.65
C LYS A 14 11.17 17.04 22.86
N SER A 15 12.36 17.37 23.34
CA SER A 15 13.58 16.80 22.77
C SER A 15 13.75 15.34 23.18
N TRP A 16 14.59 14.62 22.46
CA TRP A 16 14.92 13.22 22.79
C TRP A 16 15.50 13.08 24.21
N ASN A 17 16.33 14.03 24.63
CA ASN A 17 16.92 14.00 25.97
C ASN A 17 15.86 14.24 27.04
N ASP A 18 14.84 15.06 26.76
CA ASP A 18 13.73 15.29 27.70
C ASP A 18 12.88 14.04 27.87
N LEU A 19 12.59 13.31 26.77
CA LEU A 19 11.87 12.04 26.82
C LEU A 19 12.61 10.97 27.64
N LEU A 20 13.95 10.93 27.55
CA LEU A 20 14.76 10.05 28.38
C LEU A 20 14.81 10.50 29.84
N ALA A 21 14.95 11.80 30.09
CA ALA A 21 15.05 12.37 31.43
C ALA A 21 13.75 12.18 32.24
N GLU A 22 12.59 12.25 31.59
CA GLU A 22 11.30 12.03 32.24
C GLU A 22 10.88 10.56 32.35
N GLY A 23 11.65 9.64 31.75
CA GLY A 23 11.33 8.21 31.71
C GLY A 23 10.20 7.85 30.73
N ALA A 24 9.78 8.75 29.84
CA ALA A 24 8.85 8.45 28.76
C ALA A 24 9.45 7.48 27.73
N VAL A 25 10.78 7.49 27.59
CA VAL A 25 11.55 6.46 26.90
C VAL A 25 12.59 5.93 27.86
N VAL A 26 12.69 4.61 27.97
CA VAL A 26 13.73 3.95 28.74
C VAL A 26 14.58 3.08 27.84
N ARG A 27 15.84 2.89 28.20
CA ARG A 27 16.80 2.10 27.41
C ARG A 27 17.64 1.20 28.29
N ARG A 28 18.05 0.06 27.74
CA ARG A 28 19.00 -0.86 28.35
C ARG A 28 20.05 -1.28 27.33
N ARG A 29 21.31 -1.23 27.76
CA ARG A 29 22.44 -1.80 27.03
C ARG A 29 22.77 -3.17 27.63
N VAL A 30 23.04 -4.15 26.76
CA VAL A 30 23.48 -5.50 27.14
C VAL A 30 24.75 -5.84 26.38
N THR A 31 25.80 -6.24 27.08
CA THR A 31 27.09 -6.65 26.49
C THR A 31 27.19 -8.16 26.29
N SER A 32 28.10 -8.60 25.43
CA SER A 32 28.33 -10.04 25.23
C SER A 32 28.81 -10.73 26.53
N GLY A 33 29.54 -10.03 27.40
CA GLY A 33 29.95 -10.52 28.72
C GLY A 33 28.77 -10.74 29.69
N GLU A 34 27.77 -9.86 29.68
CA GLU A 34 26.54 -10.04 30.46
C GLU A 34 25.74 -11.24 29.96
N VAL A 35 25.65 -11.45 28.63
CA VAL A 35 25.00 -12.63 28.04
C VAL A 35 25.75 -13.90 28.42
N ALA A 36 27.09 -13.90 28.34
CA ALA A 36 27.91 -15.03 28.75
C ALA A 36 27.69 -15.40 30.23
N THR A 37 27.61 -14.39 31.10
CA THR A 37 27.37 -14.58 32.55
C THR A 37 25.97 -15.13 32.80
N ALA A 38 24.94 -14.62 32.11
CA ALA A 38 23.58 -15.13 32.22
C ALA A 38 23.47 -16.60 31.77
N LEU A 39 24.17 -16.98 30.71
CA LEU A 39 24.23 -18.36 30.22
C LEU A 39 24.98 -19.28 31.18
N ALA A 40 26.09 -18.81 31.78
CA ALA A 40 26.83 -19.56 32.79
C ALA A 40 25.96 -19.83 34.04
N ASN A 41 25.22 -18.82 34.51
CA ASN A 41 24.29 -18.96 35.62
C ASN A 41 23.13 -19.91 35.32
N ALA A 42 22.73 -20.00 34.05
CA ALA A 42 21.74 -20.97 33.56
C ALA A 42 22.32 -22.39 33.34
N GLY A 43 23.60 -22.62 33.66
CA GLY A 43 24.26 -23.91 33.49
C GLY A 43 24.59 -24.28 32.04
N ALA A 44 24.60 -23.30 31.13
CA ALA A 44 24.71 -23.50 29.68
C ALA A 44 25.90 -22.76 29.06
N ALA A 45 27.02 -22.68 29.80
CA ALA A 45 28.26 -22.12 29.30
C ALA A 45 28.70 -22.86 28.01
N GLY A 46 28.84 -22.15 26.89
CA GLY A 46 29.22 -22.72 25.61
C GLY A 46 28.07 -23.21 24.72
N VAL A 47 26.80 -22.96 25.08
CA VAL A 47 25.68 -23.21 24.17
C VAL A 47 25.82 -22.36 22.91
N LYS A 48 25.51 -22.96 21.75
CA LYS A 48 25.46 -22.20 20.50
C LYS A 48 24.23 -21.29 20.52
N LEU A 49 24.42 -20.00 20.28
CA LEU A 49 23.35 -19.00 20.24
C LEU A 49 22.90 -18.72 18.80
N ASP A 50 21.68 -18.20 18.68
CA ASP A 50 21.14 -17.63 17.43
C ASP A 50 22.06 -16.58 16.81
N TRP A 51 22.78 -15.85 17.66
CA TRP A 51 23.79 -14.89 17.24
C TRP A 51 25.04 -15.07 18.12
N PRO A 52 26.23 -15.16 17.53
CA PRO A 52 27.45 -15.43 18.29
C PRO A 52 27.82 -14.26 19.23
N LEU A 53 28.44 -14.59 20.36
CA LEU A 53 29.00 -13.61 21.29
C LEU A 53 30.26 -12.97 20.69
N GLY A 54 30.43 -11.66 20.94
CA GLY A 54 31.69 -10.95 20.70
C GLY A 54 32.64 -11.04 21.90
N THR A 55 33.54 -10.08 22.02
CA THR A 55 34.36 -9.88 23.23
C THR A 55 33.51 -9.36 24.40
N GLY A 56 34.00 -9.46 25.64
CA GLY A 56 33.20 -9.17 26.84
C GLY A 56 32.51 -7.80 26.87
N ASP A 57 33.19 -6.76 26.36
CA ASP A 57 32.69 -5.39 26.36
C ASP A 57 31.89 -5.02 25.09
N ASP A 58 31.87 -5.91 24.09
CA ASP A 58 31.15 -5.67 22.84
C ASP A 58 29.64 -5.57 23.10
N LEU A 59 29.01 -4.60 22.44
CA LEU A 59 27.56 -4.45 22.45
C LEU A 59 26.92 -5.69 21.82
N TYR A 60 26.05 -6.36 22.57
CA TYR A 60 25.24 -7.45 22.05
C TYR A 60 23.88 -6.92 21.57
N ILE A 61 23.21 -6.14 22.41
CA ILE A 61 22.01 -5.38 22.06
C ILE A 61 21.85 -4.17 22.98
N GLU A 62 21.51 -3.02 22.40
CA GLU A 62 20.84 -1.94 23.10
C GLU A 62 19.38 -1.97 22.68
N PHE A 63 18.46 -1.90 23.62
CA PHE A 63 17.04 -1.85 23.31
C PHE A 63 16.32 -0.80 24.15
N MET A 64 15.26 -0.25 23.57
CA MET A 64 14.48 0.85 24.15
C MET A 64 13.01 0.52 24.10
N THR A 65 12.26 1.09 25.04
CA THR A 65 10.82 0.95 25.06
C THR A 65 10.10 2.20 25.57
N ALA A 66 8.87 2.38 25.11
CA ALA A 66 7.97 3.45 25.53
C ALA A 66 6.50 3.06 25.31
N LEU A 67 5.59 3.59 26.13
CA LEU A 67 4.15 3.55 25.84
C LEU A 67 3.80 4.70 24.91
N VAL A 68 3.35 4.37 23.71
CA VAL A 68 3.15 5.34 22.61
C VAL A 68 1.79 6.02 22.71
N THR A 69 0.81 5.40 23.36
CA THR A 69 -0.58 5.86 23.39
C THR A 69 -0.77 7.33 23.79
N PRO A 70 -0.04 7.88 24.80
CA PRO A 70 -0.11 9.31 25.11
C PRO A 70 0.51 10.17 23.98
N PRO A 71 -0.20 11.19 23.44
CA PRO A 71 0.32 12.02 22.34
C PRO A 71 1.66 12.69 22.65
N ALA A 72 1.87 13.12 23.89
CA ALA A 72 3.13 13.72 24.32
C ALA A 72 4.33 12.75 24.29
N ILE A 73 4.10 11.43 24.23
CA ILE A 73 5.15 10.42 24.02
C ILE A 73 5.17 10.00 22.55
N GLY A 74 4.06 9.45 22.05
CA GLY A 74 3.98 8.90 20.70
C GLY A 74 4.17 9.92 19.58
N GLY A 75 3.62 11.12 19.73
CA GLY A 75 3.78 12.22 18.78
C GLY A 75 5.22 12.70 18.66
N ASN A 76 5.98 12.73 19.76
CA ASN A 76 7.40 13.09 19.74
C ASN A 76 8.29 11.95 19.21
N LEU A 77 7.89 10.67 19.41
CA LEU A 77 8.63 9.51 18.91
C LEU A 77 8.45 9.28 17.40
N LEU A 78 7.22 9.41 16.91
CA LEU A 78 6.86 9.04 15.54
C LEU A 78 6.74 10.24 14.61
N GLY A 79 6.58 11.44 15.17
CA GLY A 79 6.08 12.63 14.48
C GLY A 79 4.54 12.66 14.51
N LEU A 80 3.98 13.84 14.77
CA LEU A 80 2.56 14.01 15.09
C LEU A 80 1.62 13.41 14.04
N LEU A 81 1.90 13.62 12.75
CA LEU A 81 1.09 13.04 11.65
C LEU A 81 1.10 11.51 11.65
N LYS A 82 2.28 10.89 11.78
CA LYS A 82 2.42 9.43 11.79
C LYS A 82 1.81 8.81 13.04
N PHE A 83 1.93 9.50 14.17
CA PHE A 83 1.30 9.09 15.42
C PHE A 83 -0.22 9.08 15.31
N GLU A 84 -0.83 10.15 14.77
CA GLU A 84 -2.28 10.21 14.56
C GLU A 84 -2.77 9.17 13.54
N ASP A 85 -2.03 8.94 12.45
CA ASP A 85 -2.33 7.87 11.49
C ASP A 85 -2.31 6.49 12.13
N TYR A 86 -1.31 6.21 12.96
CA TYR A 86 -1.18 4.95 13.67
C TYR A 86 -2.27 4.78 14.75
N LYS A 87 -2.58 5.85 15.51
CA LYS A 87 -3.65 5.87 16.51
C LYS A 87 -5.02 5.58 15.89
N ARG A 88 -5.29 6.09 14.67
CA ARG A 88 -6.53 5.82 13.92
C ARG A 88 -6.68 4.36 13.49
N GLN A 89 -5.58 3.66 13.25
CA GLN A 89 -5.57 2.24 12.88
C GLN A 89 -5.64 1.32 14.11
N LEU A 90 -5.27 1.83 15.29
CA LEU A 90 -5.30 1.08 16.53
C LEU A 90 -6.76 0.80 16.93
N PRO A 91 -7.13 -0.46 17.25
CA PRO A 91 -8.47 -0.76 17.75
C PRO A 91 -8.82 0.08 18.99
N SER A 92 -10.10 0.44 19.16
CA SER A 92 -10.55 1.25 20.30
C SER A 92 -10.13 0.62 21.64
N GLY A 93 -9.45 1.39 22.49
CA GLY A 93 -8.95 0.95 23.78
C GLY A 93 -7.67 0.09 23.73
N ALA A 94 -7.14 -0.22 22.54
CA ALA A 94 -5.84 -0.86 22.40
C ALA A 94 -4.71 0.07 22.87
N GLN A 95 -3.62 -0.53 23.31
CA GLN A 95 -2.39 0.15 23.69
C GLN A 95 -1.31 -0.12 22.65
N ALA A 96 -0.33 0.76 22.56
CA ALA A 96 0.81 0.57 21.67
C ALA A 96 2.13 0.75 22.41
N ILE A 97 3.03 -0.20 22.23
CA ILE A 97 4.37 -0.19 22.79
C ILE A 97 5.37 0.02 21.67
N PHE A 98 6.21 1.05 21.80
CA PHE A 98 7.35 1.25 20.93
C PHE A 98 8.52 0.39 21.40
N VAL A 99 9.18 -0.28 20.47
CA VAL A 99 10.42 -1.01 20.73
C VAL A 99 11.45 -0.61 19.68
N ALA A 100 12.65 -0.28 20.14
CA ALA A 100 13.80 -0.06 19.28
C ALA A 100 14.95 -0.96 19.71
N SER A 101 15.79 -1.35 18.75
CA SER A 101 17.06 -2.01 19.04
C SER A 101 18.19 -1.52 18.15
N ASN A 102 19.39 -1.59 18.71
CA ASN A 102 20.66 -1.31 18.07
C ASN A 102 21.69 -2.37 18.48
N GLY A 103 22.64 -2.65 17.60
CA GLY A 103 23.64 -3.69 17.78
C GLY A 103 23.37 -4.93 16.92
N PRO A 104 24.22 -5.96 17.08
CA PRO A 104 24.21 -7.12 16.19
C PRO A 104 23.06 -8.10 16.48
N TYR A 105 22.37 -7.97 17.63
CA TYR A 105 21.14 -8.71 17.96
C TYR A 105 19.93 -7.76 17.96
N ASP A 106 18.76 -8.27 17.56
CA ASP A 106 17.51 -7.50 17.45
C ASP A 106 16.31 -8.25 18.04
N PHE A 107 15.19 -7.54 18.18
CA PHE A 107 13.94 -8.07 18.74
C PHE A 107 13.05 -8.85 17.74
N LEU A 108 13.32 -8.81 16.43
CA LEU A 108 12.46 -9.45 15.42
C LEU A 108 12.46 -10.97 15.58
N GLY A 109 13.64 -11.54 15.78
CA GLY A 109 13.78 -12.97 15.98
C GLY A 109 13.76 -13.82 14.71
N THR A 110 13.93 -15.12 14.89
CA THR A 110 14.07 -16.06 13.76
C THR A 110 12.72 -16.57 13.28
N LYS A 111 11.70 -16.57 14.15
CA LYS A 111 10.38 -17.14 13.89
C LYS A 111 9.40 -16.12 13.31
N TYR A 112 9.73 -14.84 13.41
CA TYR A 112 8.98 -13.76 12.79
C TYR A 112 8.87 -13.92 11.26
N PHE A 113 9.88 -14.50 10.61
CA PHE A 113 9.90 -14.78 9.16
C PHE A 113 9.45 -16.19 8.79
N ARG A 114 8.92 -16.98 9.74
CA ARG A 114 8.57 -18.40 9.54
C ARG A 114 7.07 -18.63 9.69
N ASP A 115 6.41 -18.77 8.56
CA ASP A 115 4.96 -18.99 8.50
C ASP A 115 4.52 -20.28 9.21
N SER A 116 5.30 -21.36 9.07
CA SER A 116 5.04 -22.63 9.77
C SER A 116 5.09 -22.54 11.29
N GLU A 117 5.66 -21.47 11.85
CA GLU A 117 5.72 -21.21 13.29
C GLU A 117 4.82 -20.03 13.73
N GLY A 118 3.94 -19.56 12.85
CA GLY A 118 2.91 -18.56 13.13
C GLY A 118 3.40 -17.11 13.12
N ASN A 119 4.53 -16.81 12.45
CA ASN A 119 5.08 -15.45 12.29
C ASN A 119 5.19 -14.68 13.63
N ARG A 120 5.60 -15.40 14.69
CA ARG A 120 5.67 -14.88 16.06
C ARG A 120 7.02 -14.27 16.39
N PHE A 121 7.02 -13.26 17.26
CA PHE A 121 8.22 -12.69 17.84
C PHE A 121 8.72 -13.62 18.95
N ASP A 122 9.85 -14.29 18.70
CA ASP A 122 10.46 -15.25 19.64
C ASP A 122 11.58 -14.65 20.48
N ARG A 123 11.92 -13.38 20.24
CA ARG A 123 12.93 -12.61 20.98
C ARG A 123 12.36 -11.50 21.83
N LEU A 124 11.04 -11.34 21.86
CA LEU A 124 10.37 -10.22 22.50
C LEU A 124 9.12 -10.69 23.25
N ARG A 125 8.96 -10.24 24.49
CA ARG A 125 7.69 -10.34 25.23
C ARG A 125 7.54 -9.19 26.21
N VAL A 126 6.31 -8.93 26.62
CA VAL A 126 5.99 -8.00 27.71
C VAL A 126 5.44 -8.77 28.89
N ILE A 127 5.83 -8.40 30.11
CA ILE A 127 5.35 -8.99 31.35
C ILE A 127 4.69 -7.92 32.22
N GLN A 128 3.49 -8.20 32.71
CA GLN A 128 2.79 -7.35 33.68
C GLN A 128 1.97 -8.24 34.62
N ASP A 129 2.09 -8.03 35.94
CA ASP A 129 1.37 -8.77 36.98
C ASP A 129 1.46 -10.32 36.81
N GLY A 130 2.63 -10.83 36.39
CA GLY A 130 2.85 -12.26 36.15
C GLY A 130 2.24 -12.79 34.84
N LYS A 131 1.50 -11.97 34.10
CA LYS A 131 0.99 -12.29 32.76
C LYS A 131 2.04 -11.98 31.70
N THR A 132 2.18 -12.88 30.73
CA THR A 132 3.06 -12.70 29.56
C THR A 132 2.25 -12.35 28.33
N PHE A 133 2.67 -11.31 27.63
CA PHE A 133 2.14 -10.86 26.35
C PHE A 133 3.19 -11.14 25.27
N GLY A 134 2.86 -12.05 24.36
CA GLY A 134 3.64 -12.33 23.16
C GLY A 134 3.02 -11.63 21.95
N PHE A 135 3.80 -11.51 20.88
CA PHE A 135 3.39 -10.79 19.68
C PHE A 135 3.54 -11.66 18.44
N VAL A 136 2.65 -11.43 17.47
CA VAL A 136 2.76 -11.94 16.10
C VAL A 136 2.93 -10.78 15.12
N GLN A 137 3.27 -11.10 13.88
CA GLN A 137 3.49 -10.10 12.83
C GLN A 137 2.30 -9.14 12.64
N ASN A 138 1.06 -9.59 12.85
CA ASN A 138 -0.13 -8.73 12.76
C ASN A 138 -0.22 -7.68 13.88
N ASP A 139 0.45 -7.91 15.00
CA ASP A 139 0.52 -6.94 16.10
C ASP A 139 1.60 -5.89 15.86
N TYR A 140 2.47 -6.10 14.87
CA TYR A 140 3.66 -5.30 14.60
C TYR A 140 3.43 -4.31 13.45
N SER A 141 3.85 -3.06 13.68
CA SER A 141 3.96 -2.03 12.65
C SER A 141 5.35 -1.45 12.64
N TYR A 142 5.95 -1.35 11.45
CA TYR A 142 7.26 -0.72 11.29
C TYR A 142 7.19 0.77 11.66
N ALA A 143 8.13 1.22 12.49
CA ALA A 143 8.37 2.64 12.74
C ALA A 143 9.69 3.06 12.08
N THR A 144 9.79 4.33 11.66
CA THR A 144 11.05 4.85 11.12
C THR A 144 12.13 4.84 12.20
N PRO A 145 13.36 4.39 11.91
CA PRO A 145 14.46 4.41 12.86
C PRO A 145 14.72 5.81 13.40
N ILE A 146 14.91 5.90 14.72
CA ILE A 146 15.16 7.15 15.43
C ILE A 146 16.52 7.09 16.13
N GLN A 147 17.22 8.21 16.21
CA GLN A 147 18.38 8.41 17.10
C GLN A 147 19.46 7.32 17.01
N GLY A 148 19.76 6.86 15.78
CA GLY A 148 20.80 5.85 15.54
C GLY A 148 20.41 4.40 15.86
N GLN A 149 19.15 4.13 16.19
CA GLN A 149 18.61 2.77 16.29
C GLN A 149 18.52 2.13 14.90
N GLN A 150 18.73 0.83 14.80
CA GLN A 150 18.72 0.11 13.51
C GLN A 150 17.36 -0.48 13.18
N VAL A 151 16.67 -1.00 14.20
CA VAL A 151 15.37 -1.64 14.05
C VAL A 151 14.41 -0.97 15.03
N THR A 152 13.24 -0.58 14.54
CA THR A 152 12.20 0.12 15.32
C THR A 152 10.83 -0.37 14.93
N GLY A 153 9.95 -0.54 15.91
CA GLY A 153 8.61 -1.05 15.69
C GLY A 153 7.62 -0.63 16.76
N LEU A 154 6.35 -0.77 16.42
CA LEU A 154 5.20 -0.54 17.27
C LEU A 154 4.45 -1.85 17.42
N PHE A 155 4.12 -2.19 18.66
CA PHE A 155 3.45 -3.42 19.03
C PHE A 155 2.09 -3.09 19.63
N ALA A 156 1.03 -3.46 18.93
CA ALA A 156 -0.34 -3.26 19.37
C ALA A 156 -0.74 -4.32 20.40
N LEU A 157 -1.40 -3.87 21.46
CA LEU A 157 -2.01 -4.69 22.50
C LEU A 157 -3.51 -4.40 22.51
N PRO A 158 -4.37 -5.34 22.07
CA PRO A 158 -5.82 -5.15 22.07
C PRO A 158 -6.38 -4.80 23.45
N ALA A 159 -7.49 -4.06 23.52
CA ALA A 159 -8.14 -3.67 24.78
C ALA A 159 -8.51 -4.87 25.67
N ASN A 160 -8.89 -6.00 25.06
CA ASN A 160 -9.24 -7.24 25.76
C ASN A 160 -8.02 -8.09 26.15
N SER A 161 -6.80 -7.62 25.87
CA SER A 161 -5.57 -8.30 26.31
C SER A 161 -5.43 -8.30 27.83
N GLY A 162 -6.10 -7.40 28.55
CA GLY A 162 -5.96 -7.23 30.00
C GLY A 162 -4.64 -6.56 30.40
N PHE A 163 -3.95 -5.91 29.46
CA PHE A 163 -2.84 -5.03 29.74
C PHE A 163 -3.35 -3.69 30.28
N ASP A 164 -2.79 -3.24 31.39
CA ASP A 164 -3.11 -1.96 32.03
C ASP A 164 -1.95 -0.97 31.83
N PRO A 165 -2.12 0.08 31.02
CA PRO A 165 -1.02 1.01 30.71
C PRO A 165 -0.57 1.86 31.92
N LEU A 166 -1.37 1.95 32.98
CA LEU A 166 -1.06 2.72 34.18
C LEU A 166 -0.19 1.95 35.18
N LYS A 167 -0.18 0.62 35.07
CA LYS A 167 0.64 -0.25 35.92
C LYS A 167 2.05 -0.41 35.34
N PRO A 168 3.06 -0.63 36.19
CA PRO A 168 4.39 -1.01 35.73
C PRO A 168 4.35 -2.29 34.90
N TRP A 169 5.18 -2.37 33.87
CA TRP A 169 5.37 -3.55 33.04
C TRP A 169 6.84 -3.67 32.62
N ARG A 170 7.23 -4.85 32.15
CA ARG A 170 8.62 -5.17 31.82
C ARG A 170 8.70 -5.67 30.39
N LEU A 171 9.49 -4.99 29.55
CA LEU A 171 9.88 -5.52 28.25
C LEU A 171 11.01 -6.52 28.44
N GLU A 172 10.91 -7.71 27.87
CA GLU A 172 12.00 -8.68 27.90
C GLU A 172 12.48 -9.02 26.49
N ILE A 173 13.79 -8.88 26.29
CA ILE A 173 14.50 -9.44 25.15
C ILE A 173 14.98 -10.84 25.51
N LEU A 174 14.61 -11.82 24.69
CA LEU A 174 14.94 -13.22 24.85
C LEU A 174 16.10 -13.59 23.94
N ILE A 175 17.16 -14.12 24.53
CA ILE A 175 18.32 -14.65 23.81
C ILE A 175 18.21 -16.17 23.79
N ASN A 176 18.06 -16.71 22.58
CA ASN A 176 17.77 -18.12 22.35
C ASN A 176 19.01 -18.90 21.87
N SER A 177 19.05 -20.19 22.20
CA SER A 177 20.01 -21.15 21.65
C SER A 177 19.71 -21.52 20.18
N ALA A 178 20.76 -21.66 19.37
CA ALA A 178 20.68 -22.13 17.99
C ALA A 178 20.97 -23.63 17.89
N GLY A 179 19.91 -24.42 17.84
CA GLY A 179 19.99 -25.88 17.75
C GLY A 179 20.41 -26.54 19.07
N GLY A 180 19.93 -27.76 19.30
CA GLY A 180 20.03 -28.44 20.60
C GLY A 180 18.82 -28.15 21.51
N PRO A 181 18.91 -28.44 22.83
CA PRO A 181 17.83 -28.18 23.76
C PRO A 181 17.46 -26.68 23.79
N PRO A 182 16.16 -26.34 23.78
CA PRO A 182 15.73 -24.94 23.82
C PRO A 182 16.13 -24.32 25.15
N LEU A 183 16.99 -23.31 25.08
CA LEU A 183 17.39 -22.48 26.20
C LEU A 183 17.13 -21.02 25.85
N THR A 184 16.58 -20.29 26.81
CA THR A 184 16.31 -18.86 26.69
C THR A 184 16.78 -18.15 27.95
N VAL A 185 17.60 -17.11 27.78
CA VAL A 185 17.90 -16.14 28.86
C VAL A 185 17.24 -14.81 28.53
N ALA A 186 16.66 -14.16 29.54
CA ALA A 186 15.85 -12.96 29.37
C ALA A 186 16.54 -11.73 29.97
N PHE A 187 16.57 -10.64 29.20
CA PHE A 187 17.05 -9.33 29.65
C PHE A 187 15.87 -8.38 29.69
N GLY A 188 15.49 -7.96 30.90
CA GLY A 188 14.31 -7.13 31.12
C GLY A 188 14.60 -5.63 31.23
N LEU A 189 13.62 -4.82 30.85
CA LEU A 189 13.62 -3.38 30.99
C LEU A 189 12.26 -2.97 31.56
N ASP A 190 12.28 -2.55 32.82
CA ASP A 190 11.07 -2.14 33.52
C ASP A 190 10.64 -0.75 33.05
N TYR A 191 9.33 -0.55 32.87
CA TYR A 191 8.72 0.68 32.41
C TYR A 191 7.45 0.97 33.21
N LYS A 192 7.25 2.25 33.54
CA LYS A 192 6.00 2.79 34.05
C LYS A 192 5.75 4.10 33.31
N VAL A 193 4.50 4.33 32.88
CA VAL A 193 4.15 5.63 32.30
C VAL A 193 4.46 6.74 33.31
N PRO A 194 5.16 7.82 32.92
CA PRO A 194 5.43 8.93 33.82
C PRO A 194 4.14 9.59 34.30
N ASP A 195 4.08 10.00 35.58
CA ASP A 195 2.88 10.57 36.19
C ASP A 195 2.40 11.85 35.49
N ALA A 196 3.30 12.55 34.77
CA ALA A 196 2.98 13.71 33.95
C ALA A 196 1.99 13.41 32.80
N HIS A 197 1.83 12.14 32.43
CA HIS A 197 0.91 11.68 31.38
C HIS A 197 -0.31 10.94 31.96
N VAL A 198 -0.60 11.13 33.26
CA VAL A 198 -1.74 10.54 33.96
C VAL A 198 -2.61 11.63 34.58
N LEU A 199 -3.86 11.71 34.12
CA LEU A 199 -4.88 12.64 34.61
C LEU A 199 -5.68 12.02 35.76
N GLN A 200 -6.17 12.86 36.68
CA GLN A 200 -7.10 12.49 37.75
C GLN A 200 -8.50 13.02 37.40
N VAL A 201 -9.42 12.14 37.00
CA VAL A 201 -10.78 12.54 36.60
C VAL A 201 -11.78 12.16 37.71
N PRO A 202 -12.74 13.01 38.10
CA PRO A 202 -13.79 12.65 39.06
C PRO A 202 -14.62 11.43 38.60
N ASP A 203 -14.78 10.44 39.46
CA ASP A 203 -15.46 9.16 39.21
C ASP A 203 -16.95 9.36 38.86
N PRO A 204 -17.41 8.93 37.66
CA PRO A 204 -18.82 9.01 37.25
C PRO A 204 -19.78 8.18 38.11
N HIS A 205 -19.29 7.24 38.93
CA HIS A 205 -20.13 6.31 39.68
C HIS A 205 -20.46 6.73 41.13
N VAL A 206 -20.12 7.95 41.55
CA VAL A 206 -20.67 8.51 42.80
C VAL A 206 -21.94 9.31 42.51
N LEU A 207 -22.97 8.63 42.01
CA LEU A 207 -24.36 9.04 42.22
C LEU A 207 -24.89 8.22 43.39
N MET A 208 -24.81 8.78 44.60
CA MET A 208 -25.56 8.22 45.73
C MET A 208 -27.07 8.35 45.43
N PRO A 209 -27.89 7.33 45.77
CA PRO A 209 -29.32 7.42 45.58
C PRO A 209 -29.88 8.51 46.52
N GLN A 210 -30.36 9.60 45.94
CA GLN A 210 -31.14 10.60 46.67
C GLN A 210 -32.44 9.91 47.16
N PRO A 211 -32.88 10.12 48.42
CA PRO A 211 -34.19 9.66 48.86
C PRO A 211 -35.28 10.34 48.01
N PRO A 212 -36.46 9.71 47.82
CA PRO A 212 -37.52 10.32 47.03
C PRO A 212 -37.90 11.68 47.63
N PRO A 213 -38.10 12.72 46.80
CA PRO A 213 -38.32 14.06 47.30
C PRO A 213 -39.63 14.12 48.08
N GLN A 214 -39.57 14.64 49.31
CA GLN A 214 -40.77 15.07 50.02
C GLN A 214 -41.37 16.29 49.29
N PRO A 215 -42.71 16.43 49.25
CA PRO A 215 -43.33 17.55 48.57
C PRO A 215 -43.00 18.86 49.31
N GLN A 216 -42.17 19.70 48.70
CA GLN A 216 -41.95 21.08 49.15
C GLN A 216 -42.81 22.05 48.32
N PRO A 217 -43.29 23.16 48.92
CA PRO A 217 -44.13 24.13 48.23
C PRO A 217 -43.32 24.86 47.16
N GLN A 218 -43.89 25.01 45.96
CA GLN A 218 -43.25 25.67 44.82
C GLN A 218 -42.82 27.12 45.15
N PRO A 219 -41.54 27.48 44.98
CA PRO A 219 -41.13 28.87 44.86
C PRO A 219 -41.37 29.38 43.43
N GLN A 220 -41.87 30.61 43.33
CA GLN A 220 -42.28 31.26 42.09
C GLN A 220 -41.10 31.46 41.11
N LEU A 221 -41.39 31.22 39.83
CA LEU A 221 -40.49 31.38 38.70
C LEU A 221 -40.03 32.84 38.57
N GLN A 222 -38.72 33.10 38.66
CA GLN A 222 -38.12 34.32 38.11
C GLN A 222 -37.60 34.01 36.69
N PRO A 223 -37.73 34.91 35.71
CA PRO A 223 -37.26 34.65 34.35
C PRO A 223 -35.72 34.64 34.34
N GLN A 224 -35.12 33.52 33.94
CA GLN A 224 -33.68 33.46 33.67
C GLN A 224 -33.37 34.21 32.35
N PRO A 225 -32.23 34.92 32.25
CA PRO A 225 -31.77 35.51 30.99
C PRO A 225 -31.47 34.40 29.99
N GLU A 226 -31.81 34.60 28.71
CA GLU A 226 -31.51 33.65 27.63
C GLU A 226 -30.01 33.30 27.59
N PRO A 227 -29.66 32.01 27.46
CA PRO A 227 -28.27 31.61 27.31
C PRO A 227 -27.73 32.10 25.96
N GLU A 228 -26.57 32.76 26.01
CA GLU A 228 -25.80 33.08 24.81
C GLU A 228 -25.46 31.78 24.05
N PRO A 229 -25.53 31.76 22.70
CA PRO A 229 -25.20 30.56 21.96
C PRO A 229 -23.71 30.24 22.13
N GLU A 230 -23.41 29.04 22.65
CA GLU A 230 -22.09 28.44 22.54
C GLU A 230 -21.65 28.43 21.07
N PRO A 231 -20.39 28.78 20.77
CA PRO A 231 -19.88 28.66 19.41
C PRO A 231 -19.87 27.18 19.03
N GLU A 232 -20.77 26.84 18.11
CA GLU A 232 -20.92 25.52 17.50
C GLU A 232 -19.55 25.06 16.96
N LEU A 233 -18.87 24.18 17.71
CA LEU A 233 -17.64 23.55 17.24
C LEU A 233 -18.00 22.74 15.99
N LEU A 234 -17.53 23.21 14.83
CA LEU A 234 -17.74 22.54 13.55
C LEU A 234 -17.34 21.05 13.69
N PRO A 235 -18.17 20.11 13.20
CA PRO A 235 -17.87 18.68 13.31
C PRO A 235 -16.50 18.36 12.70
N PRO A 236 -15.75 17.39 13.24
CA PRO A 236 -14.45 17.01 12.70
C PRO A 236 -14.62 16.63 11.23
N VAL A 237 -13.89 17.35 10.38
CA VAL A 237 -13.91 17.15 8.93
C VAL A 237 -13.50 15.70 8.64
N ALA A 238 -14.33 14.95 7.93
CA ALA A 238 -14.06 13.54 7.66
C ALA A 238 -12.71 13.39 6.92
N ALA A 239 -11.90 12.40 7.27
CA ALA A 239 -10.52 12.24 6.77
C ALA A 239 -10.40 12.22 5.23
N TRP A 240 -11.42 11.71 4.53
CA TRP A 240 -11.46 11.78 3.07
C TRP A 240 -11.62 13.23 2.56
N VAL A 241 -12.37 14.09 3.25
CA VAL A 241 -12.50 15.51 2.86
C VAL A 241 -11.16 16.22 2.98
N GLU A 242 -10.38 15.90 4.02
CA GLU A 242 -9.01 16.42 4.20
C GLU A 242 -8.07 15.91 3.11
N ALA A 243 -8.07 14.60 2.81
CA ALA A 243 -7.27 14.02 1.72
C ALA A 243 -7.57 14.66 0.35
N TRP A 244 -8.85 14.96 0.07
CA TRP A 244 -9.26 15.66 -1.16
C TRP A 244 -8.87 17.14 -1.13
N SER A 245 -8.88 17.76 0.05
CA SER A 245 -8.46 19.14 0.23
C SER A 245 -6.95 19.33 0.03
N ASP A 246 -6.14 18.46 0.63
CA ASP A 246 -4.69 18.52 0.54
C ASP A 246 -4.20 18.08 -0.85
N GLY A 247 -4.92 17.14 -1.46
CA GLY A 247 -4.65 16.64 -2.81
C GLY A 247 -5.03 17.59 -3.95
N ARG A 248 -5.58 18.79 -3.70
CA ARG A 248 -6.16 19.68 -4.72
C ARG A 248 -5.25 19.94 -5.91
N VAL A 249 -3.96 20.18 -5.68
CA VAL A 249 -2.99 20.44 -6.77
C VAL A 249 -2.83 19.20 -7.65
N ASN A 250 -2.64 18.02 -7.06
CA ASN A 250 -2.51 16.78 -7.81
C ASN A 250 -3.82 16.41 -8.52
N ILE A 251 -4.98 16.70 -7.91
CA ILE A 251 -6.30 16.50 -8.53
C ILE A 251 -6.45 17.40 -9.75
N ALA A 252 -6.05 18.68 -9.67
CA ALA A 252 -6.10 19.59 -10.81
C ALA A 252 -5.19 19.14 -11.96
N ILE A 253 -3.97 18.69 -11.65
CA ILE A 253 -3.04 18.14 -12.66
C ILE A 253 -3.62 16.86 -13.28
N LEU A 254 -4.18 15.96 -12.46
CA LEU A 254 -4.82 14.74 -12.95
C LEU A 254 -6.03 15.07 -13.84
N ALA A 255 -6.88 16.00 -13.44
CA ALA A 255 -8.03 16.44 -14.23
C ALA A 255 -7.60 17.03 -15.58
N ALA A 256 -6.53 17.83 -15.61
CA ALA A 256 -5.94 18.33 -16.85
C ALA A 256 -5.41 17.17 -17.72
N LEU A 257 -4.69 16.21 -17.13
CA LEU A 257 -4.18 15.03 -17.84
C LEU A 257 -5.31 14.18 -18.45
N LEU A 258 -6.38 13.94 -17.71
CA LEU A 258 -7.56 13.19 -18.19
C LEU A 258 -8.35 13.97 -19.25
N SER A 259 -8.41 15.30 -19.13
CA SER A 259 -9.01 16.17 -20.15
C SER A 259 -8.23 16.10 -21.46
N VAL A 260 -6.90 16.20 -21.40
CA VAL A 260 -6.01 16.02 -22.57
C VAL A 260 -6.22 14.65 -23.20
N LEU A 261 -6.30 13.59 -22.40
CA LEU A 261 -6.58 12.25 -22.91
C LEU A 261 -7.93 12.16 -23.62
N THR A 262 -8.96 12.75 -23.03
CA THR A 262 -10.30 12.80 -23.64
C THR A 262 -10.26 13.53 -24.98
N LEU A 263 -9.57 14.67 -25.05
CA LEU A 263 -9.38 15.42 -26.29
C LEU A 263 -8.61 14.61 -27.34
N ILE A 264 -7.59 13.84 -26.94
CA ILE A 264 -6.87 12.92 -27.85
C ILE A 264 -7.84 11.94 -28.51
N PHE A 265 -8.77 11.35 -27.76
CA PHE A 265 -9.74 10.39 -28.31
C PHE A 265 -10.84 11.06 -29.15
N ILE A 266 -11.29 12.27 -28.77
CA ILE A 266 -12.23 13.07 -29.57
C ILE A 266 -11.59 13.43 -30.93
N PHE A 267 -10.34 13.89 -30.93
CA PHE A 267 -9.62 14.33 -32.13
C PHE A 267 -8.69 13.27 -32.72
N GLN A 268 -8.92 11.99 -32.40
CA GLN A 268 -8.03 10.89 -32.81
C GLN A 268 -7.84 10.80 -34.32
N ALA A 269 -8.87 11.12 -35.11
CA ALA A 269 -8.80 11.09 -36.57
C ALA A 269 -7.87 12.18 -37.12
N THR A 270 -7.91 13.38 -36.53
CA THR A 270 -7.03 14.50 -36.87
C THR A 270 -5.60 14.18 -36.45
N LEU A 271 -5.40 13.64 -35.24
CA LEU A 271 -4.10 13.24 -34.73
C LEU A 271 -3.47 12.13 -35.61
N ALA A 272 -4.26 11.12 -35.99
CA ALA A 272 -3.78 9.99 -36.78
C ALA A 272 -3.35 10.36 -38.21
N ARG A 273 -3.86 11.46 -38.79
CA ARG A 273 -3.44 11.94 -40.12
C ARG A 273 -1.98 12.39 -40.15
N ASN A 274 -1.44 12.90 -39.03
CA ASN A 274 -0.05 13.33 -38.95
C ASN A 274 0.75 12.37 -38.07
N ARG A 275 1.54 11.51 -38.72
CA ARG A 275 2.36 10.49 -38.07
C ARG A 275 3.35 11.05 -37.04
N LEU A 276 3.97 12.20 -37.34
CA LEU A 276 4.92 12.82 -36.42
C LEU A 276 4.19 13.35 -35.18
N ALA A 277 3.07 14.04 -35.39
CA ALA A 277 2.24 14.55 -34.30
C ALA A 277 1.74 13.40 -33.40
N HIS A 278 1.21 12.32 -33.99
CA HIS A 278 0.80 11.13 -33.24
C HIS A 278 1.95 10.57 -32.39
N ARG A 279 3.13 10.38 -32.99
CA ARG A 279 4.30 9.85 -32.27
C ARG A 279 4.70 10.74 -31.10
N LEU A 280 4.80 12.06 -31.32
CA LEU A 280 5.20 13.01 -30.27
C LEU A 280 4.18 13.07 -29.14
N VAL A 281 2.88 13.18 -29.46
CA VAL A 281 1.80 13.20 -28.46
C VAL A 281 1.76 11.89 -27.68
N ARG A 282 1.86 10.75 -28.37
CA ARG A 282 1.86 9.43 -27.75
C ARG A 282 3.02 9.27 -26.77
N THR A 283 4.26 9.46 -27.23
CA THR A 283 5.45 9.29 -26.38
C THR A 283 5.48 10.31 -25.25
N GLY A 284 5.12 11.58 -25.52
CA GLY A 284 5.03 12.62 -24.49
C GLY A 284 4.00 12.28 -23.40
N PHE A 285 2.81 11.83 -23.79
CA PHE A 285 1.77 11.43 -22.83
C PHE A 285 2.22 10.25 -21.97
N LEU A 286 2.80 9.22 -22.58
CA LEU A 286 3.30 8.04 -21.85
C LEU A 286 4.42 8.39 -20.86
N LEU A 287 5.30 9.35 -21.20
CA LEU A 287 6.34 9.83 -20.29
C LEU A 287 5.73 10.55 -19.08
N VAL A 288 4.73 11.41 -19.28
CA VAL A 288 4.02 12.08 -18.17
C VAL A 288 3.34 11.05 -17.27
N VAL A 289 2.65 10.07 -17.85
CA VAL A 289 2.00 9.00 -17.09
C VAL A 289 3.01 8.16 -16.32
N LEU A 290 4.14 7.78 -16.91
CA LEU A 290 5.15 6.98 -16.22
C LEU A 290 5.82 7.77 -15.07
N VAL A 291 6.29 8.99 -15.36
CA VAL A 291 7.11 9.77 -14.44
C VAL A 291 6.27 10.44 -13.36
N TRP A 292 5.24 11.18 -13.76
CA TRP A 292 4.41 11.92 -12.81
C TRP A 292 3.39 11.02 -12.14
N LEU A 293 2.45 10.44 -12.91
CA LEU A 293 1.36 9.63 -12.34
C LEU A 293 1.90 8.37 -11.64
N GLY A 294 2.86 7.69 -12.28
CA GLY A 294 3.51 6.49 -11.75
C GLY A 294 4.54 6.76 -10.65
N TRP A 295 5.72 7.26 -10.99
CA TRP A 295 6.84 7.35 -10.04
C TRP A 295 6.75 8.51 -9.04
N THR A 296 6.10 9.62 -9.38
CA THR A 296 6.03 10.78 -8.47
C THR A 296 4.88 10.63 -7.50
N VAL A 297 3.69 10.30 -8.01
CA VAL A 297 2.46 10.23 -7.21
C VAL A 297 2.15 8.80 -6.74
N GLY A 298 2.61 7.76 -7.45
CA GLY A 298 2.40 6.37 -7.05
C GLY A 298 1.05 5.78 -7.47
N VAL A 299 0.29 6.46 -8.34
CA VAL A 299 -1.06 6.02 -8.74
C VAL A 299 -0.96 4.92 -9.80
N GLN A 300 -1.36 3.71 -9.42
CA GLN A 300 -1.36 2.55 -10.30
C GLN A 300 -2.56 1.66 -9.94
N LEU A 301 -3.52 1.56 -10.86
CA LEU A 301 -4.63 0.63 -10.69
C LEU A 301 -4.08 -0.80 -10.69
N SER A 302 -4.58 -1.61 -9.76
CA SER A 302 -4.20 -3.02 -9.54
C SER A 302 -5.46 -3.87 -9.37
N ILE A 303 -5.29 -5.20 -9.41
CA ILE A 303 -6.38 -6.14 -9.12
C ILE A 303 -6.93 -5.98 -7.69
N ILE A 304 -6.10 -5.53 -6.75
CA ILE A 304 -6.50 -5.24 -5.35
C ILE A 304 -7.58 -4.17 -5.32
N ASN A 305 -7.40 -3.09 -6.09
CA ASN A 305 -8.37 -2.00 -6.10
C ASN A 305 -9.72 -2.50 -6.64
N VAL A 306 -9.69 -3.31 -7.70
CA VAL A 306 -10.91 -3.96 -8.21
C VAL A 306 -11.57 -4.81 -7.12
N MET A 307 -10.79 -5.61 -6.37
CA MET A 307 -11.31 -6.42 -5.27
C MET A 307 -11.89 -5.61 -4.13
N ASN A 308 -11.23 -4.51 -3.75
CA ASN A 308 -11.71 -3.61 -2.74
C ASN A 308 -13.08 -3.02 -3.14
N TYR A 309 -13.24 -2.58 -4.38
CA TYR A 309 -14.52 -2.06 -4.88
C TYR A 309 -15.60 -3.14 -5.06
N VAL A 310 -15.23 -4.36 -5.48
CA VAL A 310 -16.17 -5.48 -5.62
C VAL A 310 -16.65 -5.98 -4.26
N ARG A 311 -15.79 -5.99 -3.23
CA ARG A 311 -16.14 -6.39 -1.86
C ARG A 311 -16.91 -5.32 -1.11
N ALA A 312 -16.76 -4.05 -1.48
CA ALA A 312 -17.36 -2.91 -0.78
C ALA A 312 -18.86 -3.08 -0.46
N PRO A 313 -19.72 -3.59 -1.36
CA PRO A 313 -21.15 -3.81 -1.06
C PRO A 313 -21.42 -4.97 -0.10
N PHE A 314 -20.47 -5.88 0.08
CA PHE A 314 -20.62 -7.10 0.89
C PHE A 314 -20.00 -6.97 2.29
N THR A 315 -19.06 -6.04 2.47
CA THR A 315 -18.51 -5.64 3.77
C THR A 315 -19.25 -4.40 4.30
N ARG A 316 -19.08 -4.02 5.59
CA ARG A 316 -19.66 -2.74 6.05
C ARG A 316 -19.09 -1.60 5.19
N PHE A 317 -19.94 -0.95 4.42
CA PHE A 317 -19.55 0.05 3.40
C PHE A 317 -19.11 1.35 4.08
N ASP A 318 -17.83 1.42 4.47
CA ASP A 318 -17.21 2.67 4.94
C ASP A 318 -16.69 3.47 3.74
N ILE A 319 -17.52 4.38 3.24
CA ILE A 319 -17.22 5.28 2.11
C ILE A 319 -15.92 6.07 2.35
N GLY A 320 -15.60 6.39 3.61
CA GLY A 320 -14.43 7.18 3.96
C GLY A 320 -13.12 6.49 3.59
N PHE A 321 -13.03 5.18 3.81
CA PHE A 321 -11.85 4.39 3.45
C PHE A 321 -11.59 4.39 1.95
N TYR A 322 -12.63 4.20 1.13
CA TYR A 322 -12.50 4.18 -0.34
C TYR A 322 -12.19 5.56 -0.92
N LEU A 323 -12.68 6.64 -0.29
CA LEU A 323 -12.44 8.01 -0.74
C LEU A 323 -11.12 8.61 -0.24
N ALA A 324 -10.39 7.93 0.65
CA ALA A 324 -9.14 8.43 1.22
C ALA A 324 -8.00 8.60 0.19
N GLU A 325 -8.08 7.94 -0.97
CA GLU A 325 -7.12 8.07 -2.07
C GLU A 325 -7.73 8.78 -3.29
N PRO A 326 -7.83 10.12 -3.29
CA PRO A 326 -8.60 10.87 -4.29
C PRO A 326 -8.18 10.59 -5.74
N LEU A 327 -6.88 10.51 -6.00
CA LEU A 327 -6.36 10.29 -7.36
C LEU A 327 -6.66 8.89 -7.87
N MET A 328 -6.59 7.87 -7.00
CA MET A 328 -6.94 6.50 -7.35
C MET A 328 -8.43 6.40 -7.66
N VAL A 329 -9.29 7.05 -6.87
CA VAL A 329 -10.74 7.10 -7.09
C VAL A 329 -11.06 7.75 -8.44
N ILE A 330 -10.44 8.88 -8.76
CA ILE A 330 -10.65 9.58 -10.03
C ILE A 330 -10.20 8.71 -11.21
N VAL A 331 -9.01 8.10 -11.13
CA VAL A 331 -8.50 7.21 -12.20
C VAL A 331 -9.38 5.96 -12.34
N ALA A 332 -9.82 5.35 -11.25
CA ALA A 332 -10.71 4.19 -11.27
C ALA A 332 -12.07 4.53 -11.89
N GLY A 333 -12.68 5.65 -11.49
CA GLY A 333 -13.93 6.15 -12.05
C GLY A 333 -13.82 6.46 -13.54
N TYR A 334 -12.78 7.19 -13.95
CA TYR A 334 -12.52 7.45 -15.37
C TYR A 334 -12.30 6.16 -16.15
N THR A 335 -11.56 5.20 -15.58
CA THR A 335 -11.32 3.88 -16.20
C THR A 335 -12.63 3.14 -16.41
N LEU A 336 -13.49 3.06 -15.39
CA LEU A 336 -14.79 2.40 -15.47
C LEU A 336 -15.66 3.00 -16.59
N VAL A 337 -15.78 4.34 -16.62
CA VAL A 337 -16.55 5.04 -17.65
C VAL A 337 -15.94 4.79 -19.04
N SER A 338 -14.61 4.90 -19.18
CA SER A 338 -13.94 4.70 -20.47
C SER A 338 -14.07 3.27 -21.01
N VAL A 339 -14.05 2.26 -20.15
CA VAL A 339 -14.22 0.84 -20.52
C VAL A 339 -15.62 0.61 -21.09
N VAL A 340 -16.65 1.19 -20.47
CA VAL A 340 -18.04 1.05 -20.94
C VAL A 340 -18.29 1.87 -22.21
N LEU A 341 -17.67 3.03 -22.36
CA LEU A 341 -17.91 3.87 -23.53
C LEU A 341 -17.09 3.43 -24.74
N ILE A 342 -15.78 3.30 -24.59
CA ILE A 342 -14.81 3.19 -25.70
C ILE A 342 -14.02 1.87 -25.65
N GLY A 343 -13.97 1.23 -24.48
CA GLY A 343 -13.22 -0.01 -24.26
C GLY A 343 -11.98 0.20 -23.37
N ARG A 344 -11.35 -0.91 -22.98
CA ARG A 344 -10.25 -0.90 -22.00
C ARG A 344 -8.95 -0.25 -22.48
N GLY A 345 -8.84 -0.02 -23.79
CA GLY A 345 -7.63 0.50 -24.43
C GLY A 345 -7.24 1.89 -23.91
N VAL A 346 -8.21 2.70 -23.48
CA VAL A 346 -7.97 4.00 -22.86
C VAL A 346 -7.09 3.86 -21.62
N PHE A 347 -7.44 2.98 -20.68
CA PHE A 347 -6.64 2.78 -19.47
C PHE A 347 -5.34 2.01 -19.74
N CYS A 348 -5.45 0.77 -20.23
CA CYS A 348 -4.29 -0.11 -20.41
C CYS A 348 -3.26 0.45 -21.41
N GLY A 349 -3.73 1.22 -22.39
CA GLY A 349 -2.92 1.82 -23.44
C GLY A 349 -2.32 3.15 -23.03
N TRP A 350 -3.08 4.06 -22.41
CA TRP A 350 -2.65 5.44 -22.17
C TRP A 350 -2.39 5.75 -20.69
N LEU A 351 -3.27 5.35 -19.77
CA LEU A 351 -3.18 5.77 -18.36
C LEU A 351 -2.37 4.86 -17.46
N CYS A 352 -2.20 3.57 -17.79
CA CYS A 352 -1.47 2.64 -16.94
C CYS A 352 0.04 2.93 -16.96
N PRO A 353 0.67 3.34 -15.83
CA PRO A 353 2.12 3.60 -15.78
C PRO A 353 2.97 2.40 -16.16
N PHE A 354 2.62 1.20 -15.69
CA PHE A 354 3.36 -0.02 -16.09
C PHE A 354 3.19 -0.38 -17.58
N GLY A 355 2.04 -0.05 -18.17
CA GLY A 355 1.81 -0.18 -19.61
C GLY A 355 2.66 0.81 -20.40
N ALA A 356 2.75 2.06 -19.92
CA ALA A 356 3.60 3.11 -20.49
C ALA A 356 5.08 2.72 -20.45
N LEU A 357 5.56 2.19 -19.31
CA LEU A 357 6.91 1.67 -19.17
C LEU A 357 7.24 0.60 -20.22
N GLN A 358 6.36 -0.39 -20.40
CA GLN A 358 6.57 -1.45 -21.38
C GLN A 358 6.55 -0.95 -22.84
N GLU A 359 5.70 0.01 -23.18
CA GLU A 359 5.69 0.58 -24.53
C GLU A 359 6.93 1.42 -24.81
N LEU A 360 7.33 2.28 -23.87
CA LEU A 360 8.57 3.06 -23.98
C LEU A 360 9.79 2.15 -24.09
N LEU A 361 9.81 1.05 -23.32
CA LEU A 361 10.84 0.02 -23.43
C LEU A 361 10.81 -0.68 -24.80
N GLY A 362 9.62 -0.96 -25.35
CA GLY A 362 9.46 -1.49 -26.71
C GLY A 362 9.92 -0.52 -27.81
N GLN A 363 9.66 0.78 -27.65
CA GLN A 363 10.17 1.83 -28.54
C GLN A 363 11.70 1.89 -28.51
N LEU A 364 12.29 1.85 -27.30
CA LEU A 364 13.73 1.78 -27.12
C LEU A 364 14.33 0.51 -27.73
N SER A 365 13.70 -0.64 -27.51
CA SER A 365 14.09 -1.93 -28.07
C SER A 365 14.15 -1.90 -29.61
N ARG A 366 13.13 -1.32 -30.27
CA ARG A 366 13.15 -1.10 -31.72
C ARG A 366 14.23 -0.13 -32.17
N ALA A 367 14.48 0.94 -31.41
CA ALA A 367 15.56 1.89 -31.70
C ALA A 367 16.93 1.21 -31.64
N LEU A 368 17.12 0.29 -30.68
CA LEU A 368 18.30 -0.55 -30.52
C LEU A 368 18.33 -1.78 -31.45
N ARG A 369 17.32 -1.94 -32.31
CA ARG A 369 17.17 -3.06 -33.28
C ARG A 369 17.20 -4.45 -32.64
N VAL A 370 16.71 -4.58 -31.40
CA VAL A 370 16.55 -5.89 -30.76
C VAL A 370 15.52 -6.71 -31.53
N PRO A 371 15.78 -8.01 -31.81
CA PRO A 371 14.84 -8.87 -32.52
C PRO A 371 13.47 -8.90 -31.86
N GLN A 372 12.42 -8.52 -32.61
CA GLN A 372 11.06 -8.55 -32.12
C GLN A 372 10.45 -9.93 -32.41
N TRP A 373 10.20 -10.69 -31.36
CA TRP A 373 9.56 -12.00 -31.44
C TRP A 373 8.05 -11.88 -31.22
N ASN A 374 7.29 -12.42 -32.17
CA ASN A 374 5.85 -12.55 -32.09
C ASN A 374 5.44 -14.00 -32.31
N PRO A 375 4.63 -14.58 -31.39
CA PRO A 375 4.17 -15.96 -31.55
C PRO A 375 3.27 -16.13 -32.77
N PRO A 376 3.16 -17.35 -33.33
CA PRO A 376 2.15 -17.69 -34.32
C PRO A 376 0.74 -17.44 -33.78
N VAL A 377 -0.22 -17.09 -34.64
CA VAL A 377 -1.59 -16.66 -34.25
C VAL A 377 -2.28 -17.65 -33.31
N ALA A 378 -2.12 -18.96 -33.54
CA ALA A 378 -2.72 -19.98 -32.67
C ALA A 378 -2.11 -20.00 -31.26
N LEU A 379 -0.79 -19.85 -31.15
CA LEU A 379 -0.09 -19.76 -29.87
C LEU A 379 -0.41 -18.44 -29.17
N GLU A 380 -0.49 -17.35 -29.92
CA GLU A 380 -0.86 -16.04 -29.39
C GLU A 380 -2.22 -16.05 -28.70
N LYS A 381 -3.25 -16.62 -29.34
CA LYS A 381 -4.58 -16.77 -28.74
C LYS A 381 -4.55 -17.61 -27.46
N ARG A 382 -3.73 -18.65 -27.40
CA ARG A 382 -3.55 -19.47 -26.19
C ARG A 382 -2.82 -18.70 -25.08
N LEU A 383 -1.82 -17.89 -25.42
CA LEU A 383 -1.11 -17.07 -24.44
C LEU A 383 -1.99 -15.94 -23.90
N TRP A 384 -2.91 -15.38 -24.71
CA TRP A 384 -3.90 -14.43 -24.22
C TRP A 384 -4.79 -15.02 -23.12
N MET A 385 -5.07 -16.32 -23.12
CA MET A 385 -5.80 -16.97 -22.02
C MET A 385 -5.07 -16.86 -20.68
N GLY A 386 -3.73 -16.73 -20.68
CA GLY A 386 -2.93 -16.62 -19.46
C GLY A 386 -3.39 -15.49 -18.54
N LYS A 387 -3.74 -14.31 -19.07
CA LYS A 387 -4.20 -13.19 -18.25
C LYS A 387 -5.58 -13.42 -17.63
N TYR A 388 -6.46 -14.16 -18.33
CA TYR A 388 -7.79 -14.51 -17.82
C TYR A 388 -7.68 -15.61 -16.76
N ILE A 389 -6.77 -16.58 -16.94
CA ILE A 389 -6.46 -17.60 -15.94
C ILE A 389 -5.83 -16.95 -14.71
N ALA A 390 -4.86 -16.04 -14.88
CA ALA A 390 -4.24 -15.30 -13.79
C ALA A 390 -5.28 -14.46 -13.02
N ALA A 391 -6.16 -13.75 -13.73
CA ALA A 391 -7.28 -13.05 -13.12
C ALA A 391 -8.18 -14.00 -12.32
N ALA A 392 -8.66 -15.10 -12.92
CA ALA A 392 -9.51 -16.07 -12.24
C ALA A 392 -8.83 -16.70 -11.01
N ALA A 393 -7.53 -17.01 -11.11
CA ALA A 393 -6.75 -17.57 -10.01
C ALA A 393 -6.62 -16.58 -8.85
N VAL A 394 -6.23 -15.32 -9.12
CA VAL A 394 -6.15 -14.28 -8.08
C VAL A 394 -7.52 -14.09 -7.42
N LEU A 395 -8.59 -13.96 -8.21
CA LEU A 395 -9.95 -13.81 -7.69
C LEU A 395 -10.36 -14.99 -6.79
N ALA A 396 -10.10 -16.23 -7.22
CA ALA A 396 -10.47 -17.43 -6.47
C ALA A 396 -9.66 -17.60 -5.17
N LEU A 397 -8.35 -17.33 -5.20
CA LEU A 397 -7.48 -17.44 -4.03
C LEU A 397 -7.82 -16.39 -2.98
N GLU A 398 -8.12 -15.17 -3.42
CA GLU A 398 -8.63 -14.09 -2.58
C GLU A 398 -9.97 -14.44 -1.94
N MET A 399 -10.92 -14.98 -2.71
CA MET A 399 -12.25 -15.36 -2.20
C MET A 399 -12.20 -16.52 -1.18
N THR A 400 -11.22 -17.40 -1.30
CA THR A 400 -11.07 -18.55 -0.40
C THR A 400 -10.26 -18.23 0.86
N GLN A 401 -9.74 -17.00 1.00
CA GLN A 401 -8.86 -16.56 2.10
C GLN A 401 -7.60 -17.44 2.28
N ILE A 402 -7.25 -18.23 1.26
CA ILE A 402 -6.08 -19.12 1.28
C ILE A 402 -4.78 -18.30 1.16
N ASP A 403 -4.85 -17.10 0.58
CA ASP A 403 -3.72 -16.17 0.45
C ASP A 403 -3.76 -15.05 1.51
N SER A 404 -3.72 -15.41 2.80
CA SER A 404 -3.69 -14.43 3.90
C SER A 404 -2.41 -13.58 3.93
N ALA A 405 -1.35 -14.01 3.22
CA ALA A 405 -0.07 -13.32 3.11
C ALA A 405 0.03 -12.36 1.90
N GLY A 406 -0.97 -12.34 1.01
CA GLY A 406 -0.98 -11.50 -0.20
C GLY A 406 0.10 -11.86 -1.22
N ALA A 407 0.58 -13.11 -1.24
CA ALA A 407 1.61 -13.57 -2.17
C ALA A 407 1.12 -13.56 -3.63
N THR A 408 -0.19 -13.75 -3.86
CA THR A 408 -0.81 -13.67 -5.18
C THR A 408 -0.91 -12.24 -5.69
N LEU A 409 -0.85 -11.25 -4.79
CA LEU A 409 -0.83 -9.82 -5.15
C LEU A 409 0.52 -9.42 -5.78
N GLU A 410 1.58 -10.17 -5.51
CA GLU A 410 2.91 -9.95 -6.10
C GLU A 410 3.00 -10.49 -7.56
N ILE A 411 1.95 -11.14 -8.09
CA ILE A 411 1.79 -11.42 -9.53
C ILE A 411 1.79 -10.12 -10.33
N GLU A 412 1.32 -9.02 -9.74
CA GLU A 412 1.39 -7.69 -10.34
C GLU A 412 2.71 -7.02 -9.96
N PRO A 413 3.66 -6.84 -10.91
CA PRO A 413 4.95 -6.20 -10.62
C PRO A 413 4.80 -4.68 -10.40
N PHE A 414 3.57 -4.18 -10.26
CA PHE A 414 3.19 -2.78 -10.15
C PHE A 414 3.81 -2.11 -8.92
N LYS A 415 3.68 -2.76 -7.75
CA LYS A 415 4.26 -2.24 -6.50
C LYS A 415 5.77 -2.11 -6.63
N THR A 416 6.43 -3.11 -7.22
CA THR A 416 7.89 -3.12 -7.40
C THR A 416 8.36 -2.12 -8.45
N ALA A 417 7.77 -2.11 -9.64
CA ALA A 417 8.25 -1.32 -10.78
C ALA A 417 7.79 0.15 -10.77
N ILE A 418 6.62 0.44 -10.18
CA ILE A 418 6.00 1.77 -10.17
C ILE A 418 6.08 2.37 -8.77
N THR A 419 5.41 1.78 -7.78
CA THR A 419 5.28 2.40 -6.45
C THR A 419 6.62 2.50 -5.71
N THR A 420 7.41 1.42 -5.69
CA THR A 420 8.70 1.36 -4.98
C THR A 420 9.90 1.55 -5.90
N LYS A 421 9.74 1.79 -7.21
CA LYS A 421 10.86 2.12 -8.12
C LYS A 421 12.05 1.15 -8.05
N PHE A 422 11.76 -0.15 -7.96
CA PHE A 422 12.73 -1.24 -7.78
C PHE A 422 13.50 -1.25 -6.44
N THR A 423 13.10 -0.47 -5.45
CA THR A 423 13.65 -0.52 -4.08
C THR A 423 12.93 -1.55 -3.23
N ARG A 424 13.03 -2.83 -3.61
CA ARG A 424 12.44 -3.97 -2.90
C ARG A 424 13.42 -5.14 -2.80
N ALA A 425 13.07 -6.18 -2.03
CA ALA A 425 13.90 -7.37 -1.93
C ALA A 425 14.17 -7.98 -3.31
N TRP A 426 15.37 -8.55 -3.48
CA TRP A 426 15.89 -8.99 -4.77
C TRP A 426 14.97 -9.95 -5.54
N PRO A 427 14.17 -10.87 -4.95
CA PRO A 427 13.30 -11.75 -5.72
C PRO A 427 12.21 -10.98 -6.48
N TYR A 428 11.64 -9.95 -5.86
CA TYR A 428 10.60 -9.12 -6.49
C TYR A 428 11.18 -8.25 -7.61
N VAL A 429 12.37 -7.70 -7.38
CA VAL A 429 13.09 -6.90 -8.39
C VAL A 429 13.49 -7.79 -9.57
N LEU A 430 13.99 -8.99 -9.31
CA LEU A 430 14.33 -9.97 -10.34
C LEU A 430 13.10 -10.38 -11.15
N TYR A 431 11.97 -10.65 -10.48
CA TYR A 431 10.71 -10.98 -11.15
C TYR A 431 10.23 -9.86 -12.06
N ALA A 432 10.11 -8.62 -11.55
CA ALA A 432 9.70 -7.46 -12.34
C ALA A 432 10.68 -7.18 -13.49
N GLY A 433 11.99 -7.27 -13.21
CA GLY A 433 13.05 -7.12 -14.20
C GLY A 433 13.00 -8.17 -15.31
N ALA A 434 12.75 -9.44 -14.97
CA ALA A 434 12.59 -10.52 -15.95
C ALA A 434 11.37 -10.29 -16.86
N LEU A 435 10.23 -9.85 -16.31
CA LEU A 435 9.04 -9.52 -17.11
C LEU A 435 9.30 -8.36 -18.08
N LEU A 436 10.01 -7.31 -17.63
CA LEU A 436 10.41 -6.20 -18.49
C LEU A 436 11.43 -6.63 -19.55
N ALA A 437 12.36 -7.53 -19.20
CA ALA A 437 13.33 -8.09 -20.14
C ALA A 437 12.64 -8.90 -21.25
N ILE A 438 11.61 -9.70 -20.92
CA ILE A 438 10.76 -10.35 -21.93
C ILE A 438 10.07 -9.29 -22.82
N GLY A 439 9.64 -8.19 -22.19
CA GLY A 439 9.05 -7.02 -22.87
C GLY A 439 9.96 -6.36 -23.92
N LEU A 440 11.29 -6.53 -23.83
CA LEU A 440 12.22 -6.07 -24.87
C LEU A 440 12.05 -6.85 -26.17
N PHE A 441 11.79 -8.15 -26.10
CA PHE A 441 11.62 -9.01 -27.27
C PHE A 441 10.18 -9.04 -27.78
N SER A 442 9.20 -8.88 -26.90
CA SER A 442 7.79 -8.84 -27.26
C SER A 442 7.10 -7.68 -26.56
N GLU A 443 6.71 -6.66 -27.33
CA GLU A 443 6.13 -5.44 -26.77
C GLU A 443 4.89 -5.76 -25.91
N ARG A 444 4.86 -5.17 -24.70
CA ARG A 444 3.77 -5.30 -23.72
C ARG A 444 3.46 -6.77 -23.36
N ALA A 445 4.46 -7.65 -23.36
CA ALA A 445 4.31 -9.08 -23.08
C ALA A 445 3.51 -9.38 -21.81
N TYR A 446 3.83 -8.72 -20.69
CA TYR A 446 3.12 -8.94 -19.43
C TYR A 446 1.64 -8.54 -19.54
N CYS A 447 1.37 -7.36 -20.11
CA CYS A 447 -0.01 -6.88 -20.30
C CYS A 447 -0.83 -7.72 -21.29
N ARG A 448 -0.18 -8.40 -22.24
CA ARG A 448 -0.83 -9.30 -23.20
C ARG A 448 -1.14 -10.67 -22.61
N PHE A 449 -0.24 -11.23 -21.80
CA PHE A 449 -0.27 -12.66 -21.49
C PHE A 449 -0.46 -13.00 -20.02
N LEU A 450 -0.19 -12.10 -19.07
CA LEU A 450 -0.17 -12.46 -17.64
C LEU A 450 -0.92 -11.49 -16.72
N CYS A 451 -1.09 -10.22 -17.10
CA CYS A 451 -1.66 -9.17 -16.24
C CYS A 451 -3.11 -9.48 -15.77
N PRO A 452 -3.34 -9.77 -14.48
CA PRO A 452 -4.67 -10.08 -13.94
C PRO A 452 -5.67 -8.94 -14.11
N LEU A 453 -5.28 -7.71 -13.75
CA LEU A 453 -6.11 -6.52 -14.01
C LEU A 453 -6.46 -6.38 -15.50
N GLY A 454 -5.50 -6.63 -16.37
CA GLY A 454 -5.70 -6.60 -17.82
C GLY A 454 -6.71 -7.64 -18.31
N GLY A 455 -6.77 -8.80 -17.65
CA GLY A 455 -7.77 -9.84 -17.88
C GLY A 455 -9.17 -9.43 -17.45
N VAL A 456 -9.32 -8.83 -16.27
CA VAL A 456 -10.61 -8.31 -15.79
C VAL A 456 -11.13 -7.20 -16.72
N LEU A 457 -10.28 -6.22 -17.05
CA LEU A 457 -10.67 -5.14 -17.96
C LEU A 457 -10.98 -5.65 -19.37
N ALA A 458 -10.31 -6.71 -19.84
CA ALA A 458 -10.60 -7.34 -21.13
C ALA A 458 -11.92 -8.11 -21.13
N PHE A 459 -12.31 -8.67 -19.98
CA PHE A 459 -13.63 -9.26 -19.81
C PHE A 459 -14.73 -8.19 -19.84
N LEU A 460 -14.52 -7.07 -19.13
CA LEU A 460 -15.45 -5.93 -19.11
C LEU A 460 -15.54 -5.19 -20.45
N ASP A 461 -14.48 -5.21 -21.26
CA ASP A 461 -14.47 -4.62 -22.60
C ASP A 461 -15.60 -5.16 -23.49
N ARG A 462 -16.15 -6.35 -23.24
CA ARG A 462 -17.30 -6.87 -24.00
C ARG A 462 -18.57 -6.01 -23.88
N LEU A 463 -18.62 -5.11 -22.90
CA LEU A 463 -19.74 -4.21 -22.65
C LEU A 463 -19.57 -2.83 -23.32
N HIS A 464 -18.48 -2.59 -24.05
CA HIS A 464 -18.23 -1.28 -24.63
C HIS A 464 -19.28 -0.90 -25.69
N LEU A 465 -19.71 0.36 -25.69
CA LEU A 465 -20.79 0.84 -26.55
C LEU A 465 -20.31 1.38 -27.91
N LEU A 466 -19.13 2.00 -27.95
CA LEU A 466 -18.65 2.74 -29.12
C LEU A 466 -17.37 2.13 -29.69
N ASN A 467 -17.42 1.79 -30.99
CA ASN A 467 -16.26 1.36 -31.76
C ASN A 467 -15.72 2.53 -32.60
N LEU A 468 -14.70 3.21 -32.07
CA LEU A 468 -14.14 4.42 -32.70
C LEU A 468 -13.11 4.14 -33.81
N LEU A 469 -12.55 2.92 -33.86
CA LEU A 469 -11.49 2.57 -34.81
C LEU A 469 -12.06 2.24 -36.18
N LYS A 470 -11.69 3.02 -37.20
CA LYS A 470 -12.19 2.83 -38.57
C LYS A 470 -11.44 1.74 -39.32
N ARG A 471 -12.16 1.08 -40.23
CA ARG A 471 -11.66 0.05 -41.15
C ARG A 471 -12.29 0.23 -42.52
N ARG A 472 -11.58 -0.20 -43.57
CA ARG A 472 -12.12 -0.29 -44.93
C ARG A 472 -12.47 -1.75 -45.27
N PRO A 473 -13.35 -2.00 -46.25
CA PRO A 473 -13.69 -3.35 -46.67
C PRO A 473 -12.49 -4.18 -47.17
N GLU A 474 -11.45 -3.53 -47.69
CA GLU A 474 -10.24 -4.21 -48.19
C GLU A 474 -9.29 -4.65 -47.07
N CYS A 475 -9.50 -4.16 -45.85
CA CYS A 475 -8.63 -4.44 -44.71
C CYS A 475 -8.86 -5.87 -44.20
N GLY A 476 -7.87 -6.75 -44.37
CA GLY A 476 -7.93 -8.18 -44.00
C GLY A 476 -8.32 -9.13 -45.13
N SER A 477 -8.69 -8.60 -46.29
CA SER A 477 -8.97 -9.39 -47.50
C SER A 477 -7.81 -9.29 -48.50
N SER A 478 -7.45 -8.08 -48.92
CA SER A 478 -6.32 -7.82 -49.82
C SER A 478 -5.23 -6.94 -49.20
N CYS A 479 -5.53 -6.29 -48.06
CA CYS A 479 -4.61 -5.42 -47.33
C CYS A 479 -4.37 -5.90 -45.90
N HIS A 480 -3.12 -6.22 -45.57
CA HIS A 480 -2.69 -6.66 -44.24
C HIS A 480 -1.79 -5.64 -43.52
N LEU A 481 -1.77 -4.38 -43.97
CA LEU A 481 -0.85 -3.36 -43.44
C LEU A 481 -1.10 -3.08 -41.95
N CYS A 482 -2.34 -2.78 -41.57
CA CYS A 482 -2.70 -2.50 -40.18
C CYS A 482 -2.49 -3.69 -39.26
N GLU A 483 -2.71 -4.92 -39.77
CA GLU A 483 -2.47 -6.17 -39.02
C GLU A 483 -0.99 -6.29 -38.64
N ARG A 484 -0.09 -6.08 -39.61
CA ARG A 484 1.36 -6.13 -39.40
C ARG A 484 1.90 -4.95 -38.59
N ALA A 485 1.24 -3.80 -38.67
CA ALA A 485 1.65 -2.59 -37.94
C ALA A 485 1.20 -2.61 -36.46
N CYS A 486 0.23 -3.44 -36.08
CA CYS A 486 -0.27 -3.49 -34.72
C CYS A 486 0.77 -4.12 -33.76
N PRO A 487 1.33 -3.37 -32.79
CA PRO A 487 2.43 -3.87 -31.96
C PRO A 487 2.03 -5.06 -31.08
N VAL A 488 0.74 -5.12 -30.71
CA VAL A 488 0.16 -6.17 -29.84
C VAL A 488 -0.61 -7.23 -30.62
N ARG A 489 -0.65 -7.13 -31.95
CA ARG A 489 -1.38 -8.02 -32.88
C ARG A 489 -2.84 -8.29 -32.50
N ALA A 490 -3.53 -7.26 -32.01
CA ALA A 490 -4.97 -7.32 -31.70
C ALA A 490 -5.87 -7.37 -32.95
N ILE A 491 -5.30 -7.36 -34.16
CA ILE A 491 -6.03 -7.40 -35.42
C ILE A 491 -5.80 -8.79 -36.04
N GLU A 492 -6.88 -9.53 -36.27
CA GLU A 492 -6.82 -10.85 -36.90
C GLU A 492 -6.46 -10.74 -38.39
N PRO A 493 -5.98 -11.83 -39.02
CA PRO A 493 -5.72 -11.86 -40.47
C PRO A 493 -6.94 -11.50 -41.32
N THR A 494 -8.14 -11.79 -40.82
CA THR A 494 -9.43 -11.39 -41.42
C THR A 494 -9.67 -9.88 -41.40
N GLY A 495 -8.83 -9.13 -40.70
CA GLY A 495 -8.92 -7.68 -40.53
C GLY A 495 -9.82 -7.23 -39.38
N LYS A 496 -10.44 -8.15 -38.64
CA LYS A 496 -11.25 -7.86 -37.45
C LYS A 496 -10.34 -7.41 -36.30
N ILE A 497 -10.72 -6.33 -35.63
CA ILE A 497 -10.06 -5.89 -34.40
C ILE A 497 -10.69 -6.64 -33.22
N VAL A 498 -9.87 -7.34 -32.45
CA VAL A 498 -10.24 -7.92 -31.16
C VAL A 498 -10.10 -6.84 -30.11
N THR A 499 -11.17 -6.12 -29.80
CA THR A 499 -11.17 -4.97 -28.88
C THR A 499 -10.66 -5.34 -27.50
N ALA A 500 -11.02 -6.53 -27.01
CA ALA A 500 -10.54 -7.09 -25.75
C ALA A 500 -9.00 -7.26 -25.70
N GLU A 501 -8.31 -7.24 -26.84
CA GLU A 501 -6.84 -7.31 -26.93
C GLU A 501 -6.21 -5.98 -27.39
N CYS A 502 -7.02 -5.01 -27.81
CA CYS A 502 -6.59 -3.73 -28.33
C CYS A 502 -6.22 -2.75 -27.20
N PHE A 503 -5.05 -2.13 -27.32
CA PHE A 503 -4.61 -1.05 -26.41
C PHE A 503 -4.92 0.36 -26.94
N GLN A 504 -5.65 0.47 -28.06
CA GLN A 504 -6.03 1.75 -28.67
C GLN A 504 -4.86 2.75 -28.80
N CYS A 505 -3.68 2.25 -29.20
CA CYS A 505 -2.50 3.10 -29.47
C CYS A 505 -2.64 3.94 -30.74
N LEU A 506 -3.68 3.73 -31.54
CA LEU A 506 -3.99 4.41 -32.80
C LEU A 506 -2.97 4.21 -33.95
N ASP A 507 -1.93 3.40 -33.80
CA ASP A 507 -0.96 3.15 -34.88
C ASP A 507 -1.63 2.60 -36.14
N CYS A 508 -2.63 1.74 -36.01
CA CYS A 508 -3.41 1.25 -37.15
C CYS A 508 -4.26 2.35 -37.81
N GLN A 509 -4.69 3.36 -37.05
CA GLN A 509 -5.41 4.52 -37.60
C GLN A 509 -4.44 5.45 -38.34
N VAL A 510 -3.20 5.59 -37.87
CA VAL A 510 -2.15 6.31 -38.61
C VAL A 510 -1.92 5.64 -39.97
N GLU A 511 -1.79 4.31 -40.01
CA GLU A 511 -1.69 3.57 -41.27
C GLU A 511 -2.94 3.71 -42.15
N TYR A 512 -4.13 3.81 -41.56
CA TYR A 512 -5.40 3.92 -42.27
C TYR A 512 -5.55 5.26 -43.02
N TYR A 513 -5.10 6.36 -42.42
CA TYR A 513 -5.17 7.72 -42.99
C TYR A 513 -3.94 8.09 -43.84
N ASP A 514 -2.88 7.28 -43.86
CA ASP A 514 -1.67 7.54 -44.64
C ASP A 514 -1.90 7.30 -46.14
N GLU A 515 -2.04 8.38 -46.91
CA GLU A 515 -2.26 8.36 -48.36
C GLU A 515 -1.13 7.69 -49.15
N LYS A 516 0.09 7.62 -48.60
CA LYS A 516 1.26 7.04 -49.27
C LYS A 516 1.49 5.58 -48.93
N ARG A 517 0.93 5.09 -47.81
CA ARG A 517 1.19 3.73 -47.32
C ARG A 517 -0.05 2.84 -47.32
N CYS A 518 -1.24 3.41 -47.15
CA CYS A 518 -2.50 2.66 -47.18
C CYS A 518 -2.78 2.16 -48.61
N PRO A 519 -2.69 0.84 -48.89
CA PRO A 519 -2.79 0.34 -50.27
C PRO A 519 -4.11 0.71 -50.99
N PRO A 520 -5.29 0.71 -50.33
CA PRO A 520 -6.52 1.20 -50.96
C PRO A 520 -6.46 2.68 -51.39
N LEU A 521 -5.84 3.55 -50.59
CA LEU A 521 -5.69 4.97 -50.93
C LEU A 521 -4.66 5.17 -52.05
N VAL A 522 -3.53 4.48 -51.96
CA VAL A 522 -2.49 4.52 -53.01
C VAL A 522 -3.06 4.05 -54.35
N ARG A 523 -3.94 3.03 -54.34
CA ARG A 523 -4.62 2.54 -55.55
C ARG A 523 -5.70 3.49 -56.06
N ALA A 524 -6.39 4.21 -55.19
CA ALA A 524 -7.43 5.17 -55.58
C ALA A 524 -6.86 6.50 -56.13
N THR A 525 -5.57 6.76 -55.88
CA THR A 525 -4.86 7.97 -56.33
C THR A 525 -4.08 7.74 -57.63
N LYS A 526 -3.94 6.48 -58.06
CA LYS A 526 -3.39 6.07 -59.36
C LYS A 526 -4.54 5.84 -60.33
#